data_AF-A0A2D3RC14-F1
#
_entry.id   AF-A0A2D3RC14-F1
#
_cell.length_a   1.000
_cell.length_b   1.000
_cell.length_c   1.000
_cell.angle_alpha   90.00
_cell.angle_beta   90.00
_cell.angle_gamma   90.00
#
_symmetry.space_group_name_H-M   'P 1'
#
loop_
_entity.id
_entity.type
_entity.pdbx_description
1 polymer ?
#
loop_
_entity_poly.entity_id
_entity_poly.type
_entity_poly.pdbx_seq_one_letter_code
_entity_poly.pdbx_strand_id
1 'polypeptide(L)'
;MSHPGSWLDDAGSLVSDASVWINLVATERADVVLRASSVRHLITSTALGELEAGRAKGRRTAIVIAELIEIGLISEVALRPAEEETFLGLVAGPISKTLDDGEAATIAYALGSGSVALIDERKATALCGNQFPSVKVMSTTDLLLSQAVQSAMTADDLADSLFRALLVARMRVPEHHLPEVCRLLGPERQQQCRSLPATWRRPPDARLAVN
;
A
#
# COMPACT_ATOMS: atom_id res chain seq x y z
N MET A 1 5.19 -21.38 -12.05
CA MET A 1 4.99 -19.93 -12.01
C MET A 1 4.61 -19.60 -10.58
N SER A 2 5.45 -18.91 -9.83
CA SER A 2 5.21 -18.61 -8.42
C SER A 2 3.96 -17.75 -8.31
N HIS A 3 3.01 -18.13 -7.46
CA HIS A 3 1.83 -17.30 -7.21
C HIS A 3 2.29 -15.96 -6.63
N PRO A 4 1.76 -14.81 -7.09
CA PRO A 4 1.97 -13.53 -6.42
C PRO A 4 1.37 -13.66 -5.01
N GLY A 5 2.22 -13.92 -4.02
CA GLY A 5 1.80 -14.26 -2.66
C GLY A 5 2.81 -15.10 -1.90
N SER A 6 3.53 -16.04 -2.55
CA SER A 6 4.43 -16.96 -1.81
C SER A 6 5.66 -16.30 -1.19
N TRP A 7 5.92 -15.04 -1.54
CA TRP A 7 7.10 -14.29 -1.13
C TRP A 7 6.82 -13.34 0.04
N LEU A 8 5.53 -13.11 0.35
CA LEU A 8 5.11 -12.35 1.53
C LEU A 8 5.42 -13.17 2.79
N ASP A 9 5.27 -14.49 2.70
CA ASP A 9 5.67 -15.43 3.75
C ASP A 9 7.20 -15.47 3.96
N ASP A 10 7.98 -15.16 2.92
CA ASP A 10 9.45 -15.09 2.98
C ASP A 10 9.98 -13.70 3.40
N ALA A 11 9.12 -12.69 3.50
CA ALA A 11 9.54 -11.33 3.85
C ALA A 11 9.74 -11.19 5.37
N GLY A 12 10.95 -10.81 5.80
CA GLY A 12 11.22 -10.58 7.23
C GLY A 12 10.51 -9.33 7.82
N SER A 13 10.17 -8.37 6.95
CA SER A 13 9.43 -7.15 7.29
C SER A 13 8.90 -6.43 6.05
N LEU A 14 7.79 -5.71 6.24
CA LEU A 14 7.20 -4.81 5.28
C LEU A 14 7.29 -3.38 5.85
N VAL A 15 7.85 -2.44 5.10
CA VAL A 15 7.87 -1.02 5.46
C VAL A 15 6.93 -0.25 4.54
N SER A 16 6.04 0.54 5.12
CA SER A 16 4.90 1.12 4.41
C SER A 16 4.93 2.65 4.42
N ASP A 17 4.67 3.23 3.26
CA ASP A 17 4.42 4.65 3.08
C ASP A 17 3.11 5.10 3.79
N ALA A 18 2.98 6.39 4.08
CA ALA A 18 1.80 7.01 4.68
C ALA A 18 0.50 6.72 3.90
N SER A 19 0.55 6.73 2.56
CA SER A 19 -0.64 6.46 1.74
C SER A 19 -1.17 5.03 1.90
N VAL A 20 -0.29 4.06 2.13
CA VAL A 20 -0.66 2.66 2.41
C VAL A 20 -1.40 2.56 3.73
N TRP A 21 -0.91 3.24 4.78
CA TRP A 21 -1.59 3.27 6.07
C TRP A 21 -2.97 3.92 5.99
N ILE A 22 -3.13 4.97 5.19
CA ILE A 22 -4.44 5.59 4.94
C ILE A 22 -5.39 4.59 4.25
N ASN A 23 -4.89 3.81 3.29
CA ASN A 23 -5.67 2.78 2.60
C ASN A 23 -6.07 1.65 3.56
N LEU A 24 -5.15 1.16 4.40
CA LEU A 24 -5.42 0.11 5.38
C LEU A 24 -6.40 0.57 6.46
N VAL A 25 -6.24 1.76 7.03
CA VAL A 25 -7.20 2.29 8.03
C VAL A 25 -8.58 2.49 7.42
N ALA A 26 -8.67 2.90 6.14
CA ALA A 26 -9.95 3.02 5.46
C ALA A 26 -10.70 1.69 5.29
N THR A 27 -10.02 0.54 5.34
CA THR A 27 -10.70 -0.77 5.35
C THR A 27 -11.54 -1.00 6.61
N GLU A 28 -11.27 -0.26 7.69
CA GLU A 28 -11.79 -0.52 9.05
C GLU A 28 -11.43 -1.91 9.61
N ARG A 29 -10.42 -2.57 9.01
CA ARG A 29 -9.94 -3.91 9.36
C ARG A 29 -8.42 -4.01 9.31
N ALA A 30 -7.73 -2.90 9.55
CA ALA A 30 -6.27 -2.84 9.49
C ALA A 30 -5.64 -3.87 10.43
N ASP A 31 -6.13 -4.02 11.66
CA ASP A 31 -5.67 -5.00 12.63
C ASP A 31 -5.80 -6.45 12.12
N VAL A 32 -6.92 -6.80 11.48
CA VAL A 32 -7.13 -8.13 10.88
C VAL A 32 -6.11 -8.38 9.77
N VAL A 33 -5.91 -7.40 8.88
CA VAL A 33 -4.92 -7.50 7.79
C VAL A 33 -3.51 -7.67 8.35
N LEU A 34 -3.12 -6.88 9.36
CA LEU A 34 -1.79 -6.95 9.95
C LEU A 34 -1.56 -8.28 10.68
N ARG A 35 -2.55 -8.77 11.44
CA ARG A 35 -2.49 -10.05 12.16
C ARG A 35 -2.50 -11.27 11.24
N ALA A 36 -3.09 -11.16 10.05
CA ALA A 36 -3.12 -12.25 9.08
C ALA A 36 -1.72 -12.57 8.54
N SER A 37 -0.82 -11.58 8.47
CA SER A 37 0.53 -11.76 7.98
C SER A 37 1.52 -12.06 9.11
N SER A 38 2.41 -13.03 8.91
CA SER A 38 3.49 -13.34 9.86
C SER A 38 4.65 -12.35 9.81
N VAL A 39 4.58 -11.36 8.92
CA VAL A 39 5.63 -10.35 8.72
C VAL A 39 5.52 -9.24 9.74
N ARG A 40 6.65 -8.59 10.05
CA ARG A 40 6.64 -7.35 10.82
C ARG A 40 6.24 -6.18 9.95
N HIS A 41 5.29 -5.37 10.40
CA HIS A 41 4.87 -4.16 9.70
C HIS A 41 5.54 -2.94 10.32
N LEU A 42 6.20 -2.16 9.47
CA LEU A 42 7.05 -1.04 9.86
C LEU A 42 6.54 0.25 9.23
N ILE A 43 6.62 1.35 9.97
CA ILE A 43 6.39 2.70 9.47
C ILE A 43 7.63 3.54 9.76
N THR A 44 8.11 4.30 8.77
CA THR A 44 9.23 5.23 9.00
C THR A 44 8.76 6.44 9.82
N SER A 45 9.62 7.01 10.66
CA SER A 45 9.30 8.24 11.40
C SER A 45 8.85 9.38 10.47
N THR A 46 9.42 9.45 9.26
CA THR A 46 9.01 10.41 8.22
C THR A 46 7.55 10.18 7.79
N ALA A 47 7.18 8.96 7.41
CA ALA A 47 5.81 8.63 7.01
C ALA A 47 4.81 8.79 8.17
N LEU A 48 5.22 8.47 9.41
CA LEU A 48 4.39 8.72 10.59
C LEU A 48 4.15 10.22 10.79
N GLY A 49 5.19 11.05 10.69
CA GLY A 49 5.08 12.50 10.78
C GLY A 49 4.15 13.11 9.72
N GLU A 50 4.12 12.57 8.51
CA GLU A 50 3.17 12.99 7.46
C GLU A 50 1.71 12.69 7.84
N LEU A 51 1.45 11.54 8.46
CA LEU A 51 0.11 11.18 8.94
C LEU A 51 -0.35 12.16 10.04
N GLU A 52 0.54 12.48 10.99
CA GLU A 52 0.29 13.41 12.08
C GLU A 52 0.05 14.85 11.59
N ALA A 53 0.84 15.29 10.61
CA ALA A 53 0.71 16.61 9.97
C ALA A 53 -0.49 16.72 9.03
N GLY A 54 -1.04 15.59 8.58
CA GLY A 54 -2.09 15.51 7.57
C GLY A 54 -3.41 16.21 7.92
N ARG A 55 -4.20 16.52 6.87
CA ARG A 55 -5.60 16.99 6.96
C ARG A 55 -6.48 15.98 7.72
N ALA A 56 -7.77 16.29 7.93
CA ALA A 56 -8.70 15.48 8.73
C ALA A 56 -8.65 13.94 8.57
N LYS A 57 -8.42 13.41 7.36
CA LYS A 57 -8.25 11.96 7.13
C LYS A 57 -6.93 11.42 7.69
N GLY A 58 -5.80 12.10 7.44
CA GLY A 58 -4.49 11.73 7.97
C GLY A 58 -4.49 11.74 9.49
N ARG A 59 -5.15 12.71 10.12
CA ARG A 59 -5.29 12.76 11.58
C ARG A 59 -6.02 11.56 12.18
N ARG A 60 -7.11 11.08 11.56
CA ARG A 60 -7.78 9.84 12.01
C ARG A 60 -6.87 8.63 11.82
N THR A 61 -6.16 8.55 10.69
CA THR A 61 -5.18 7.49 10.43
C THR A 61 -4.10 7.50 11.51
N ALA A 62 -3.53 8.66 11.86
CA ALA A 62 -2.50 8.79 12.89
C ALA A 62 -2.95 8.22 14.25
N ILE A 63 -4.20 8.48 14.66
CA ILE A 63 -4.76 7.91 15.91
C ILE A 63 -4.81 6.39 15.85
N VAL A 64 -5.35 5.83 14.76
CA VAL A 64 -5.42 4.36 14.59
C VAL A 64 -4.02 3.74 14.51
N ILE A 65 -3.08 4.39 13.85
CA ILE A 65 -1.69 3.91 13.78
C ILE A 65 -1.02 3.95 15.16
N ALA A 66 -1.25 5.00 15.96
CA ALA A 66 -0.75 5.06 17.33
C ALA A 66 -1.29 3.90 18.19
N GLU A 67 -2.59 3.59 18.08
CA GLU A 67 -3.21 2.44 18.75
C GLU A 67 -2.58 1.11 18.29
N LEU A 68 -2.35 0.96 16.98
CA LEU A 68 -1.73 -0.24 16.40
C LEU A 68 -0.25 -0.42 16.81
N ILE A 69 0.48 0.69 17.01
CA ILE A 69 1.83 0.69 17.58
C ILE A 69 1.77 0.28 19.06
N GLU A 70 0.85 0.85 19.84
CA GLU A 70 0.70 0.55 21.28
C GLU A 70 0.42 -0.93 21.53
N ILE A 71 -0.41 -1.57 20.69
CA ILE A 71 -0.70 -3.01 20.79
C ILE A 71 0.33 -3.90 20.07
N GLY A 72 1.40 -3.32 19.52
CA GLY A 72 2.53 -4.05 18.94
C GLY A 72 2.29 -4.65 17.55
N LEU A 73 1.28 -4.20 16.80
CA LEU A 73 1.05 -4.63 15.41
C LEU A 73 1.88 -3.85 14.39
N ILE A 74 2.36 -2.66 14.76
CA ILE A 74 3.24 -1.82 13.94
C ILE A 74 4.47 -1.44 14.78
N SER A 75 5.63 -1.34 14.16
CA SER A 75 6.81 -0.74 14.77
C SER A 75 7.24 0.50 13.99
N GLU A 76 7.43 1.62 14.70
CA GLU A 76 8.09 2.79 14.13
C GLU A 76 9.59 2.53 13.98
N VAL A 77 10.16 2.96 12.86
CA VAL A 77 11.59 2.84 12.57
C VAL A 77 12.16 4.17 12.05
N ALA A 78 13.37 4.50 12.47
CA ALA A 78 14.11 5.65 11.97
C ALA A 78 15.06 5.22 10.84
N LEU A 79 15.33 6.14 9.92
CA LEU A 79 16.43 5.97 8.96
C LEU A 79 17.76 5.95 9.72
N ARG A 80 18.63 5.01 9.34
CA ARG A 80 20.00 4.95 9.80
C ARG A 80 20.86 5.91 8.97
N PRO A 81 22.01 6.38 9.49
CA PRO A 81 22.90 7.28 8.73
C PRO A 81 23.28 6.76 7.34
N ALA A 82 23.41 5.43 7.16
CA ALA A 82 23.70 4.81 5.87
C ALA A 82 22.54 4.91 4.85
N GLU A 83 21.31 5.11 5.32
CA GLU A 83 20.11 5.23 4.49
C GLU A 83 19.82 6.70 4.13
N GLU A 84 20.36 7.66 4.90
CA GLU A 84 20.18 9.10 4.69
C GLU A 84 20.71 9.56 3.32
N GLU A 85 21.85 9.04 2.86
CA GLU A 85 22.38 9.39 1.54
C GLU A 85 21.41 8.98 0.41
N THR A 86 20.82 7.78 0.52
CA THR A 86 19.82 7.29 -0.44
C THR A 86 18.56 8.15 -0.39
N PHE A 87 18.09 8.47 0.82
CA PHE A 87 16.96 9.35 1.04
C PHE A 87 17.17 10.72 0.39
N LEU A 88 18.31 11.38 0.66
CA LEU A 88 18.65 12.68 0.08
C LEU A 88 18.71 12.64 -1.45
N GLY A 89 19.27 11.58 -2.03
CA GLY A 89 19.28 11.39 -3.48
C GLY A 89 17.88 11.27 -4.11
N LEU A 90 16.93 10.69 -3.38
CA LEU A 90 15.53 10.52 -3.80
C LEU A 90 14.72 11.82 -3.70
N VAL A 91 14.98 12.67 -2.70
CA VAL A 91 14.25 13.94 -2.51
C VAL A 91 14.89 15.15 -3.21
N ALA A 92 16.20 15.11 -3.48
CA ALA A 92 16.94 16.21 -4.10
C ALA A 92 17.25 16.01 -5.59
N GLY A 93 16.81 14.90 -6.19
CA GLY A 93 17.04 14.58 -7.61
C GLY A 93 16.31 15.51 -8.59
N PRO A 94 16.47 15.30 -9.91
CA PRO A 94 15.66 15.98 -10.92
C PRO A 94 14.17 15.73 -10.69
N ILE A 95 13.29 16.71 -10.98
CA ILE A 95 11.83 16.63 -10.71
C ILE A 95 11.18 15.33 -11.19
N SER A 96 11.64 14.79 -12.34
CA SER A 96 11.14 13.52 -12.90
C SER A 96 11.50 12.28 -12.08
N LYS A 97 12.42 12.41 -11.14
CA LYS A 97 12.95 11.37 -10.24
C LYS A 97 12.80 11.72 -8.76
N THR A 98 12.40 12.95 -8.43
CA THR A 98 12.12 13.37 -7.06
C THR A 98 10.88 12.69 -6.52
N LEU A 99 10.97 12.11 -5.33
CA LEU A 99 9.84 11.56 -4.57
C LEU A 99 9.45 12.51 -3.43
N ASP A 100 8.28 12.27 -2.82
CA ASP A 100 7.99 12.91 -1.53
C ASP A 100 8.81 12.26 -0.40
N ASP A 101 8.82 12.91 0.76
CA ASP A 101 9.67 12.51 1.88
C ASP A 101 9.26 11.13 2.42
N GLY A 102 7.96 10.84 2.52
CA GLY A 102 7.40 9.56 2.94
C GLY A 102 7.80 8.39 2.03
N GLU A 103 7.62 8.53 0.71
CA GLU A 103 8.02 7.53 -0.28
C GLU A 103 9.54 7.33 -0.27
N ALA A 104 10.31 8.42 -0.26
CA ALA A 104 11.77 8.37 -0.26
C ALA A 104 12.30 7.66 0.99
N ALA A 105 11.76 7.97 2.18
CA ALA A 105 12.16 7.33 3.42
C ALA A 105 11.81 5.84 3.43
N THR A 106 10.62 5.49 2.93
CA THR A 106 10.19 4.08 2.81
C THR A 106 11.15 3.28 1.93
N ILE A 107 11.54 3.81 0.76
CA ILE A 107 12.47 3.15 -0.17
C ILE A 107 13.87 3.05 0.43
N ALA A 108 14.39 4.14 1.01
CA ALA A 108 15.72 4.15 1.62
C ALA A 108 15.84 3.12 2.75
N TYR A 109 14.83 3.05 3.62
CA TYR A 109 14.77 2.05 4.69
C TYR A 109 14.70 0.62 4.13
N ALA A 110 13.83 0.38 3.14
CA ALA A 110 13.68 -0.93 2.52
C ALA A 110 15.01 -1.43 1.92
N LEU A 111 15.73 -0.54 1.23
CA LEU A 111 17.03 -0.84 0.65
C LEU A 111 18.06 -1.21 1.72
N GLY A 112 18.16 -0.44 2.80
CA GLY A 112 19.15 -0.68 3.86
C GLY A 112 18.86 -1.89 4.74
N SER A 113 17.57 -2.21 4.95
CA SER A 113 17.13 -3.29 5.85
C SER A 113 16.84 -4.61 5.15
N GLY A 114 16.71 -4.60 3.81
CA GLY A 114 16.21 -5.74 3.05
C GLY A 114 14.69 -5.98 3.22
N SER A 115 13.96 -5.01 3.80
CA SER A 115 12.50 -5.06 3.89
C SER A 115 11.87 -4.89 2.51
N VAL A 116 10.62 -5.33 2.38
CA VAL A 116 9.79 -5.01 1.21
C VAL A 116 9.16 -3.64 1.42
N ALA A 117 9.21 -2.78 0.40
CA ALA A 117 8.53 -1.49 0.43
C ALA A 117 7.07 -1.63 -0.03
N LEU A 118 6.12 -1.19 0.80
CA LEU A 118 4.71 -1.05 0.46
C LEU A 118 4.45 0.38 0.00
N ILE A 119 4.16 0.55 -1.30
CA ILE A 119 3.99 1.84 -1.98
C ILE A 119 2.92 1.69 -3.08
N ASP A 120 1.93 2.59 -3.10
CA ASP A 120 0.87 2.60 -4.13
C ASP A 120 1.16 3.57 -5.31
N GLU A 121 2.14 4.46 -5.17
CA GLU A 121 2.47 5.47 -6.16
C GLU A 121 3.29 4.91 -7.34
N ARG A 122 2.96 5.38 -8.55
CA ARG A 122 3.48 4.84 -9.82
C ARG A 122 4.93 5.18 -10.06
N LYS A 123 5.28 6.45 -9.90
CA LYS A 123 6.63 6.97 -10.11
C LYS A 123 7.59 6.35 -9.09
N ALA A 124 7.24 6.25 -7.81
CA ALA A 124 8.04 5.58 -6.78
C ALA A 124 8.25 4.09 -7.10
N THR A 125 7.19 3.38 -7.48
CA THR A 125 7.29 1.96 -7.90
C THR A 125 8.20 1.80 -9.14
N ALA A 126 8.00 2.63 -10.17
CA ALA A 126 8.80 2.60 -11.38
C ALA A 126 10.26 3.00 -11.12
N LEU A 127 10.49 3.93 -10.20
CA LEU A 127 11.82 4.35 -9.79
C LEU A 127 12.57 3.20 -9.14
N CYS A 128 11.94 2.47 -8.21
CA CYS A 128 12.53 1.28 -7.60
C CYS A 128 12.90 0.23 -8.64
N GLY A 129 11.99 -0.11 -9.56
CA GLY A 129 12.26 -1.10 -10.60
C GLY A 129 13.43 -0.73 -11.52
N ASN A 130 13.71 0.56 -11.72
CA ASN A 130 14.78 1.04 -12.59
C ASN A 130 16.11 1.30 -11.86
N GLN A 131 16.07 1.83 -10.64
CA GLN A 131 17.26 2.32 -9.92
C GLN A 131 17.66 1.42 -8.73
N PHE A 132 16.71 0.67 -8.17
CA PHE A 132 16.93 -0.17 -7.00
C PHE A 132 16.31 -1.57 -7.20
N PRO A 133 16.80 -2.36 -8.18
CA PRO A 133 16.21 -3.65 -8.53
C PRO A 133 16.25 -4.69 -7.41
N SER A 134 17.06 -4.48 -6.37
CA SER A 134 17.08 -5.30 -5.16
C SER A 134 15.92 -5.01 -4.20
N VAL A 135 15.30 -3.82 -4.30
CA VAL A 135 14.15 -3.44 -3.46
C VAL A 135 12.90 -4.07 -4.05
N LYS A 136 12.32 -5.00 -3.29
CA LYS A 136 10.99 -5.54 -3.60
C LYS A 136 9.94 -4.48 -3.24
N VAL A 137 9.01 -4.23 -4.16
CA VAL A 137 7.90 -3.30 -3.96
C VAL A 137 6.57 -4.03 -4.04
N MET A 138 5.65 -3.65 -3.15
CA MET A 138 4.27 -4.10 -3.06
C MET A 138 3.31 -2.92 -3.09
N SER A 139 2.12 -3.13 -3.63
CA SER A 139 0.99 -2.23 -3.41
C SER A 139 0.14 -2.68 -2.21
N THR A 140 -0.72 -1.80 -1.70
CA THR A 140 -1.77 -2.19 -0.73
C THR A 140 -2.67 -3.28 -1.31
N THR A 141 -2.90 -3.26 -2.63
CA THR A 141 -3.71 -4.28 -3.32
C THR A 141 -3.05 -5.66 -3.23
N ASP A 142 -1.73 -5.74 -3.38
CA ASP A 142 -0.99 -7.01 -3.24
C ASP A 142 -1.13 -7.59 -1.82
N LEU A 143 -1.07 -6.74 -0.80
CA LEU A 143 -1.24 -7.15 0.59
C LEU A 143 -2.67 -7.66 0.86
N LEU A 144 -3.70 -6.91 0.44
CA LEU A 144 -5.10 -7.29 0.65
C LEU A 144 -5.48 -8.57 -0.09
N LEU A 145 -4.90 -8.80 -1.27
CA LEU A 145 -5.11 -10.01 -2.06
C LEU A 145 -4.13 -11.13 -1.72
N SER A 146 -3.28 -10.97 -0.71
CA SER A 146 -2.39 -12.05 -0.27
C SER A 146 -3.19 -13.24 0.27
N GLN A 147 -2.66 -14.46 0.09
CA GLN A 147 -3.32 -15.67 0.56
C GLN A 147 -3.58 -15.64 2.09
N ALA A 148 -2.63 -15.08 2.84
CA ALA A 148 -2.73 -14.92 4.28
C ALA A 148 -3.95 -14.07 4.67
N VAL A 149 -4.12 -12.89 4.05
CA VAL A 149 -5.27 -12.00 4.30
C VAL A 149 -6.57 -12.63 3.80
N GLN A 150 -6.57 -13.24 2.62
CA GLN A 150 -7.75 -13.94 2.09
C GLN A 150 -8.20 -15.11 2.99
N SER A 151 -7.27 -15.77 3.68
CA SER A 151 -7.60 -16.88 4.60
C SER A 151 -8.12 -16.39 5.96
N ALA A 152 -7.80 -15.15 6.33
CA ALA A 152 -8.23 -14.54 7.60
C ALA A 152 -9.59 -13.82 7.50
N MET A 153 -10.16 -13.70 6.30
CA MET A 153 -11.39 -12.96 6.02
C MET A 153 -12.38 -13.80 5.24
N THR A 154 -13.68 -13.54 5.42
CA THR A 154 -14.66 -14.04 4.46
C THR A 154 -14.55 -13.27 3.13
N ALA A 155 -15.12 -13.82 2.06
CA ALA A 155 -15.14 -13.13 0.76
C ALA A 155 -15.85 -11.76 0.86
N ASP A 156 -16.91 -11.67 1.66
CA ASP A 156 -17.65 -10.42 1.88
C ASP A 156 -16.82 -9.40 2.66
N ASP A 157 -16.11 -9.84 3.70
CA ASP A 157 -15.20 -8.97 4.48
C ASP A 157 -14.09 -8.39 3.60
N LEU A 158 -13.51 -9.21 2.72
CA LEU A 158 -12.48 -8.78 1.78
C LEU A 158 -13.05 -7.78 0.75
N ALA A 159 -14.22 -8.07 0.18
CA ALA A 159 -14.89 -7.19 -0.76
C ALA A 159 -15.26 -5.83 -0.13
N ASP A 160 -15.74 -5.84 1.12
CA ASP A 160 -16.01 -4.63 1.92
C ASP A 160 -14.74 -3.82 2.18
N SER A 161 -13.64 -4.50 2.56
CA SER A 161 -12.35 -3.86 2.82
C SER A 161 -11.81 -3.16 1.58
N LEU A 162 -11.79 -3.86 0.43
CA LEU A 162 -11.41 -3.30 -0.86
C LEU A 162 -12.31 -2.13 -1.24
N PHE A 163 -13.63 -2.29 -1.09
CA PHE A 163 -14.59 -1.24 -1.43
C PHE A 163 -14.34 0.04 -0.63
N ARG A 164 -14.12 -0.07 0.68
CA ARG A 164 -13.86 1.09 1.54
C ARG A 164 -12.52 1.75 1.25
N ALA A 165 -11.45 0.97 1.05
CA ALA A 165 -10.15 1.51 0.67
C ALA A 165 -10.24 2.32 -0.66
N LEU A 166 -10.98 1.81 -1.64
CA LEU A 166 -11.20 2.48 -2.92
C LEU A 166 -12.12 3.71 -2.81
N LEU A 167 -13.20 3.61 -2.05
CA LEU A 167 -14.21 4.67 -1.95
C LEU A 167 -13.71 5.82 -1.07
N VAL A 168 -13.15 5.50 0.10
CA VAL A 168 -12.82 6.46 1.14
C VAL A 168 -11.40 6.99 0.97
N ALA A 169 -10.41 6.10 0.84
CA ALA A 169 -9.01 6.50 0.70
C ALA A 169 -8.59 6.76 -0.75
N ARG A 170 -9.43 6.37 -1.73
CA ARG A 170 -9.10 6.44 -3.16
C ARG A 170 -7.86 5.62 -3.49
N MET A 171 -7.70 4.49 -2.80
CA MET A 171 -6.63 3.52 -3.03
C MET A 171 -6.46 3.26 -4.54
N ARG A 172 -5.22 3.23 -4.99
CA ARG A 172 -4.90 2.88 -6.38
C ARG A 172 -4.86 1.37 -6.52
N VAL A 173 -5.37 0.88 -7.65
CA VAL A 173 -5.26 -0.53 -8.04
C VAL A 173 -4.22 -0.66 -9.15
N PRO A 174 -3.17 -1.48 -9.00
CA PRO A 174 -2.29 -1.84 -10.10
C PRO A 174 -3.05 -2.49 -11.25
N GLU A 175 -2.62 -2.23 -12.49
CA GLU A 175 -3.39 -2.64 -13.68
C GLU A 175 -3.67 -4.15 -13.75
N HIS A 176 -2.71 -4.96 -13.30
CA HIS A 176 -2.83 -6.41 -13.28
C HIS A 176 -3.85 -6.94 -12.26
N HIS A 177 -4.20 -6.15 -11.24
CA HIS A 177 -5.21 -6.50 -10.23
C HIS A 177 -6.61 -5.99 -10.55
N LEU A 178 -6.76 -5.10 -11.53
CA LEU A 178 -8.06 -4.52 -11.90
C LEU A 178 -9.14 -5.58 -12.20
N PRO A 179 -8.88 -6.68 -12.94
CA PRO A 179 -9.87 -7.73 -13.18
C PRO A 179 -10.39 -8.35 -11.90
N GLU A 180 -9.47 -8.74 -11.01
CA GLU A 180 -9.80 -9.46 -9.78
C GLU A 180 -10.52 -8.55 -8.78
N VAL A 181 -10.01 -7.34 -8.57
CA VAL A 181 -10.66 -6.35 -7.70
C VAL A 181 -12.08 -6.04 -8.18
N CYS A 182 -12.28 -5.82 -9.49
CA CYS A 182 -13.63 -5.54 -10.00
C CYS A 182 -14.58 -6.75 -9.87
N ARG A 183 -14.06 -7.98 -9.99
CA ARG A 183 -14.82 -9.20 -9.76
C ARG A 183 -15.30 -9.29 -8.30
N LEU A 184 -14.42 -9.02 -7.34
CA LEU A 184 -14.74 -9.05 -5.91
C LEU A 184 -15.73 -7.95 -5.49
N LEU A 185 -15.63 -6.75 -6.08
CA LEU A 185 -16.55 -5.66 -5.77
C LEU A 185 -17.95 -5.86 -6.36
N GLY A 186 -18.04 -6.48 -7.53
CA GLY A 186 -19.26 -6.50 -8.32
C GLY A 186 -19.61 -5.16 -8.96
N PRO A 187 -20.63 -5.15 -9.85
CA PRO A 187 -20.90 -4.03 -10.76
C PRO A 187 -21.38 -2.76 -10.07
N GLU A 188 -22.07 -2.86 -8.93
CA GLU A 188 -22.62 -1.71 -8.21
C GLU A 188 -21.53 -0.94 -7.44
N ARG A 189 -20.63 -1.66 -6.77
CA ARG A 189 -19.54 -1.07 -5.98
C ARG A 189 -18.43 -0.51 -6.88
N GLN A 190 -18.08 -1.20 -7.97
CA GLN A 190 -17.05 -0.70 -8.90
C GLN A 190 -17.41 0.69 -9.49
N GLN A 191 -18.69 0.96 -9.74
CA GLN A 191 -19.16 2.22 -10.33
C GLN A 191 -18.92 3.42 -9.39
N GLN A 192 -18.95 3.18 -8.08
CA GLN A 192 -18.79 4.22 -7.07
C GLN A 192 -17.32 4.57 -6.80
N CYS A 193 -16.41 3.64 -7.11
CA CYS A 193 -14.98 3.76 -6.83
C CYS A 193 -14.27 4.66 -7.85
N ARG A 194 -14.22 5.97 -7.57
CA ARG A 194 -13.62 6.95 -8.49
C ARG A 194 -12.11 6.79 -8.73
N SER A 195 -11.40 6.06 -7.86
CA SER A 195 -9.99 5.72 -8.06
C SER A 195 -9.77 4.65 -9.13
N LEU A 196 -10.80 3.86 -9.47
CA LEU A 196 -10.74 2.94 -10.60
C LEU A 196 -10.75 3.71 -11.93
N PRO A 197 -9.99 3.24 -12.95
CA PRO A 197 -10.05 3.83 -14.28
C PRO A 197 -11.48 3.82 -14.84
N ALA A 198 -11.83 4.83 -15.65
CA ALA A 198 -13.20 4.99 -16.15
C ALA A 198 -13.71 3.77 -16.94
N THR A 199 -12.82 3.09 -17.67
CA THR A 199 -13.12 1.84 -18.40
C THR A 199 -13.52 0.70 -17.46
N TRP A 200 -12.92 0.65 -16.26
CA TRP A 200 -13.18 -0.36 -15.24
C TRP A 200 -14.38 -0.05 -14.35
N ARG A 201 -14.86 1.19 -14.32
CA ARG A 201 -16.10 1.53 -13.61
C ARG A 201 -17.36 1.07 -14.34
N ARG A 202 -17.28 0.69 -15.61
CA ARG A 202 -18.43 0.20 -16.39
C ARG A 202 -18.55 -1.33 -16.30
N PRO A 203 -19.78 -1.89 -16.32
CA PRO A 203 -19.97 -3.33 -16.41
C PRO A 203 -19.34 -3.91 -17.69
N PRO A 204 -18.90 -5.18 -17.70
CA PRO A 204 -18.19 -5.80 -18.82
C PRO A 204 -18.89 -5.65 -20.17
N ASP A 205 -20.22 -5.76 -20.20
CA ASP A 205 -21.03 -5.63 -21.42
C ASP A 205 -20.91 -4.25 -22.08
N ALA A 206 -20.63 -3.21 -21.29
CA ALA A 206 -20.41 -1.85 -21.79
C ALA A 206 -18.94 -1.56 -22.17
N ARG A 207 -18.01 -2.50 -21.94
CA ARG A 207 -16.59 -2.38 -22.34
C ARG A 207 -16.33 -2.93 -23.74
N LEU A 208 -17.14 -3.91 -24.17
CA LEU A 208 -17.08 -4.49 -25.51
C LEU A 208 -17.73 -3.61 -26.59
N ALA A 209 -18.57 -2.64 -26.20
CA ALA A 209 -19.27 -1.74 -27.12
C ALA A 209 -18.47 -0.49 -27.54
N VAL A 210 -17.21 -0.37 -27.12
CA VAL A 210 -16.35 0.81 -27.36
C VAL A 210 -15.03 0.46 -28.08
N ASN A 211 -14.92 -0.74 -28.64
CA ASN A 211 -13.83 -1.12 -29.55
C ASN A 211 -14.34 -1.21 -30.99
#